data_AF-A3JBU4-F1
#
_entry.id   AF-A3JBU4-F1
#
_cell.length_a   1.000
_cell.length_b   1.000
_cell.length_c   1.000
_cell.angle_alpha   90.00
_cell.angle_beta   90.00
_cell.angle_gamma   90.00
#
_symmetry.space_group_name_H-M   'P 1'
#
loop_
_entity.id
_entity.type
_entity.pdbx_description
1 polymer ?
#
loop_
_entity_poly.entity_id
_entity_poly.type
_entity_poly.pdbx_seq_one_letter_code
_entity_poly.pdbx_strand_id
1 'polypeptide(L)'
;MTVQHANPKDTLQDKRLITRAAFFGLFLLAPVLNIFRYDLTETRFVLLGFPLSFNLNLDWVVQSSPVDVASQILLWFILPILVLVPLVLWVAWKWGRIYCGWLCPHFSVVETINQLMTRITGRPTLWEALKKGRRGKVIHWAGLSLVCGLIGFSWALALLSYLLPPIPLYTDLITGNLAFYPSIFLAAATTAFTLDFLFARHLFCKYGCVFGVVQSIAWMAHGRGQLVTFDTRRAEACRDCTKACDEACPMRLPTRSHKRAKFSCTQCLQCVSACREVQKNNPEGSLLHWQPGEPSRQTVLIPSHQLGSKPARQRAEQRLR
;
A
#
# COMPACT_ATOMS: atom_id res chain seq x y z
N MET A 1 -31.70 25.55 18.95
CA MET A 1 -31.87 24.24 18.28
C MET A 1 -30.49 23.60 18.18
N THR A 2 -30.17 22.75 19.15
CA THR A 2 -28.91 22.02 19.25
C THR A 2 -28.94 20.85 18.27
N VAL A 3 -28.24 20.99 17.14
CA VAL A 3 -28.00 19.88 16.22
C VAL A 3 -27.08 18.90 16.95
N GLN A 4 -27.66 17.85 17.51
CA GLN A 4 -26.92 16.67 17.95
C GLN A 4 -26.28 16.04 16.72
N HIS A 5 -25.04 16.41 16.41
CA HIS A 5 -24.22 15.65 15.48
C HIS A 5 -23.84 14.33 16.16
N ALA A 6 -24.70 13.32 15.99
CA ALA A 6 -24.35 11.94 16.25
C ALA A 6 -23.05 11.65 15.51
N ASN A 7 -21.98 11.36 16.25
CA ASN A 7 -20.68 11.00 15.69
C ASN A 7 -20.89 9.78 14.78
N PRO A 8 -20.82 9.91 13.44
CA PRO A 8 -21.04 8.77 12.58
C PRO A 8 -19.90 7.80 12.86
N LYS A 9 -20.24 6.57 13.28
CA LYS A 9 -19.30 5.44 13.30
C LYS A 9 -18.51 5.47 11.98
N ASP A 10 -17.22 5.18 12.04
CA ASP A 10 -16.33 5.36 10.90
C ASP A 10 -16.55 4.29 9.82
N THR A 11 -17.68 4.38 9.12
CA THR A 11 -18.13 3.47 8.07
C THR A 11 -17.09 3.28 6.97
N LEU A 12 -16.17 4.23 6.80
CA LEU A 12 -15.07 4.13 5.85
C LEU A 12 -14.03 3.09 6.27
N GLN A 13 -13.71 2.96 7.56
CA GLN A 13 -12.77 1.92 8.02
C GLN A 13 -13.39 0.54 7.96
N ASP A 14 -14.70 0.41 8.22
CA ASP A 14 -15.41 -0.86 8.06
C ASP A 14 -15.43 -1.30 6.59
N LYS A 15 -15.79 -0.39 5.68
CA LYS A 15 -15.73 -0.64 4.22
C LYS A 15 -14.32 -1.03 3.79
N ARG A 16 -13.29 -0.33 4.29
CA ARG A 16 -11.89 -0.63 3.99
C ARG A 16 -11.48 -2.02 4.47
N LEU A 17 -11.90 -2.41 5.67
CA LEU A 17 -11.62 -3.75 6.20
C LEU A 17 -12.24 -4.82 5.29
N ILE A 18 -13.49 -4.62 4.87
CA ILE A 18 -14.20 -5.52 3.97
C ILE A 18 -13.49 -5.60 2.61
N THR A 19 -13.22 -4.47 1.95
CA THR A 19 -12.57 -4.48 0.61
C THR A 19 -11.19 -5.12 0.67
N ARG A 20 -10.43 -4.84 1.73
CA ARG A 20 -9.09 -5.38 1.92
C ARG A 20 -9.12 -6.88 2.18
N ALA A 21 -10.02 -7.35 3.05
CA ALA A 21 -10.20 -8.78 3.33
C ALA A 21 -10.70 -9.53 2.09
N ALA A 22 -11.66 -8.97 1.36
CA ALA A 22 -12.16 -9.54 0.11
C ALA A 22 -11.05 -9.66 -0.94
N PHE A 23 -10.24 -8.61 -1.14
CA PHE A 23 -9.15 -8.66 -2.11
C PHE A 23 -8.00 -9.58 -1.66
N PHE A 24 -7.72 -9.66 -0.36
CA PHE A 24 -6.76 -10.62 0.19
C PHE A 24 -7.23 -12.07 -0.03
N GLY A 25 -8.52 -12.35 0.21
CA GLY A 25 -9.13 -13.64 -0.09
C GLY A 25 -9.08 -13.96 -1.58
N LEU A 26 -9.41 -12.98 -2.44
CA LEU A 26 -9.28 -13.11 -3.89
C LEU A 26 -7.84 -13.40 -4.31
N PHE A 27 -6.85 -12.75 -3.71
CA PHE A 27 -5.43 -12.99 -4.01
C PHE A 27 -5.00 -14.43 -3.70
N LEU A 28 -5.49 -15.02 -2.60
CA LEU A 28 -5.16 -16.40 -2.25
C LEU A 28 -5.95 -17.43 -3.07
N LEU A 29 -7.22 -17.13 -3.39
CA LEU A 29 -8.13 -18.07 -4.03
C LEU A 29 -8.16 -17.98 -5.55
N ALA A 30 -7.76 -16.85 -6.14
CA ALA A 30 -7.76 -16.67 -7.59
C ALA A 30 -7.04 -17.76 -8.39
N PRO A 31 -5.84 -18.24 -7.98
CA PRO A 31 -5.18 -19.32 -8.71
C PRO A 31 -5.94 -20.65 -8.57
N VAL A 32 -6.40 -20.97 -7.35
CA VAL A 32 -7.12 -22.22 -7.05
C VAL A 32 -8.46 -22.30 -7.78
N LEU A 33 -9.18 -21.19 -7.85
CA LEU A 33 -10.47 -21.08 -8.52
C LEU A 33 -10.34 -20.83 -10.04
N ASN A 34 -9.12 -20.87 -10.60
CA ASN A 34 -8.83 -20.55 -12.00
C ASN A 34 -9.37 -19.17 -12.44
N ILE A 35 -9.52 -18.22 -11.52
CA ILE A 35 -9.99 -16.85 -11.85
C ILE A 35 -8.90 -16.11 -12.63
N PHE A 36 -7.65 -16.23 -12.20
CA PHE A 36 -6.50 -15.58 -12.82
C PHE A 36 -5.23 -16.35 -12.45
N ARG A 37 -4.57 -16.95 -13.44
CA ARG A 37 -3.23 -17.53 -13.29
C ARG A 37 -2.53 -17.68 -14.63
N TYR A 38 -1.21 -17.79 -14.62
CA TYR A 38 -0.41 -18.13 -15.77
C TYR A 38 0.20 -19.51 -15.55
N ASP A 39 -0.15 -20.47 -16.40
CA ASP A 39 0.37 -21.83 -16.29
C ASP A 39 1.68 -21.96 -17.06
N LEU A 40 2.80 -22.11 -16.36
CA LEU A 40 4.11 -22.33 -16.99
C LEU A 40 4.23 -23.68 -17.69
N THR A 41 3.47 -24.70 -17.25
CA THR A 41 3.58 -26.05 -17.82
C THR A 41 2.98 -26.12 -19.21
N GLU A 42 1.89 -25.38 -19.42
CA GLU A 42 1.17 -25.32 -20.70
C GLU A 42 1.31 -23.95 -21.39
N THR A 43 2.12 -23.04 -20.84
CA THR A 43 2.36 -21.67 -21.34
C THR A 43 1.09 -20.91 -21.71
N ARG A 44 0.03 -21.10 -20.92
CA ARG A 44 -1.29 -20.52 -21.17
C ARG A 44 -1.71 -19.63 -20.03
N PHE A 45 -2.43 -18.56 -20.35
CA PHE A 45 -3.07 -17.74 -19.36
C PHE A 45 -4.46 -18.29 -19.08
N VAL A 46 -4.90 -18.33 -17.82
CA VAL A 46 -6.25 -18.76 -17.46
C VAL A 46 -6.96 -17.57 -16.84
N LEU A 47 -8.06 -17.14 -17.45
CA LEU A 47 -8.89 -16.04 -16.98
C LEU A 47 -10.33 -16.53 -16.84
N LEU A 48 -10.88 -16.43 -15.63
CA LEU A 48 -12.26 -16.86 -15.30
C LEU A 48 -12.56 -18.30 -15.73
N GLY A 49 -11.60 -19.21 -15.59
CA GLY A 49 -11.72 -20.61 -15.99
C GLY A 49 -11.47 -20.87 -17.47
N PHE A 50 -11.40 -19.83 -18.31
CA PHE A 50 -11.13 -19.98 -19.74
C PHE A 50 -9.61 -19.99 -20.00
N PRO A 51 -9.06 -21.02 -20.67
CA PRO A 51 -7.68 -21.01 -21.10
C PRO A 51 -7.54 -20.01 -22.26
N LEU A 52 -7.03 -18.83 -21.95
CA LEU A 52 -6.45 -17.91 -22.91
C LEU A 52 -5.07 -18.45 -23.30
N SER A 53 -5.06 -19.46 -24.17
CA SER A 53 -3.85 -19.77 -24.93
C SER A 53 -3.64 -18.65 -25.92
N PHE A 54 -2.48 -18.01 -25.90
CA PHE A 54 -2.11 -17.06 -26.96
C PHE A 54 -2.00 -17.75 -28.34
N ASN A 55 -2.16 -19.07 -28.42
CA ASN A 55 -1.99 -19.95 -29.58
C ASN A 55 -0.79 -19.56 -30.45
N LEU A 56 0.25 -18.96 -29.87
CA LEU A 56 1.53 -18.68 -30.51
C LEU A 56 2.38 -19.96 -30.56
N ASN A 57 1.73 -21.13 -30.70
CA ASN A 57 2.45 -22.34 -31.04
C ASN A 57 3.05 -22.14 -32.43
N LEU A 58 4.30 -22.56 -32.62
CA LEU A 58 5.00 -22.40 -33.90
C LEU A 58 4.14 -22.90 -35.07
N ASP A 59 3.42 -24.00 -34.87
CA ASP A 59 2.55 -24.61 -35.86
C ASP A 59 1.39 -23.69 -36.28
N TRP A 60 0.75 -23.00 -35.33
CA TRP A 60 -0.32 -22.06 -35.63
C TRP A 60 0.20 -20.77 -36.25
N VAL A 61 1.35 -20.26 -35.79
CA VAL A 61 1.98 -19.05 -36.34
C VAL A 61 2.46 -19.28 -37.78
N VAL A 62 2.96 -20.47 -38.09
CA VAL A 62 3.39 -20.84 -39.45
C VAL A 62 2.20 -21.06 -40.39
N GLN A 63 1.05 -21.51 -39.87
CA GLN A 63 -0.16 -21.76 -40.66
C GLN A 63 -1.10 -20.55 -40.80
N SER A 64 -1.00 -19.56 -39.91
CA SER A 64 -1.90 -18.40 -39.87
C SER A 64 -1.36 -17.24 -40.70
N SER A 65 -2.26 -16.38 -41.20
CA SER A 65 -1.84 -15.18 -41.90
C SER A 65 -1.12 -14.21 -40.95
N PRO A 66 -0.13 -13.42 -41.42
CA PRO A 66 0.53 -12.41 -40.57
C PRO A 66 -0.44 -11.42 -39.93
N VAL A 67 -1.57 -11.15 -40.58
CA VAL A 67 -2.61 -10.23 -40.10
C VAL A 67 -3.37 -10.85 -38.91
N ASP A 68 -3.68 -12.14 -38.97
CA ASP A 68 -4.38 -12.83 -37.88
C ASP A 68 -3.52 -12.88 -36.61
N VAL A 69 -2.24 -13.24 -36.76
CA VAL A 69 -1.27 -13.25 -35.66
C VAL A 69 -1.12 -11.84 -35.06
N ALA A 70 -0.96 -10.82 -35.91
CA ALA A 70 -0.83 -9.43 -35.45
C ALA A 70 -2.10 -8.95 -34.72
N SER A 71 -3.29 -9.28 -35.24
CA SER A 71 -4.56 -8.89 -34.63
C SER A 71 -4.77 -9.53 -33.26
N GLN A 72 -4.38 -10.80 -33.09
CA GLN A 72 -4.51 -11.51 -31.83
C GLN A 72 -3.57 -10.96 -30.76
N ILE A 73 -2.32 -10.65 -31.11
CA ILE A 73 -1.37 -9.97 -30.21
C ILE A 73 -1.89 -8.58 -29.84
N LEU A 74 -2.37 -7.81 -30.82
CA LEU A 74 -2.91 -6.47 -30.59
C LEU A 74 -4.09 -6.50 -29.62
N LEU A 75 -5.08 -7.36 -29.85
CA LEU A 75 -6.32 -7.40 -29.07
C LEU A 75 -6.15 -8.00 -27.67
N TRP A 76 -5.28 -9.00 -27.50
CA TRP A 76 -5.16 -9.71 -26.22
C TRP A 76 -3.96 -9.28 -25.37
N PHE A 77 -2.93 -8.69 -25.96
CA PHE A 77 -1.75 -8.23 -25.22
C PHE A 77 -1.67 -6.70 -25.18
N ILE A 78 -1.64 -6.04 -26.33
CA ILE A 78 -1.38 -4.61 -26.42
C ILE A 78 -2.59 -3.80 -25.93
N LEU A 79 -3.80 -4.13 -26.38
CA LEU A 79 -5.02 -3.38 -26.06
C LEU A 79 -5.34 -3.42 -24.56
N PRO A 80 -5.29 -4.57 -23.84
CA PRO A 80 -5.50 -4.57 -22.39
C PRO A 80 -4.46 -3.73 -21.65
N ILE A 81 -3.19 -3.76 -22.07
CA ILE A 81 -2.14 -2.91 -21.46
C ILE A 81 -2.42 -1.43 -21.72
N LEU A 82 -2.75 -1.05 -22.96
CA LEU A 82 -3.09 0.32 -23.34
C LEU A 82 -4.34 0.86 -22.65
N VAL A 83 -5.26 0.00 -22.21
CA VAL A 83 -6.45 0.42 -21.45
C VAL A 83 -6.17 0.41 -19.95
N LEU A 84 -5.63 -0.68 -19.41
CA LEU A 84 -5.45 -0.87 -17.96
C LEU A 84 -4.39 0.06 -17.38
N VAL A 85 -3.26 0.26 -18.07
CA VAL A 85 -2.18 1.11 -17.53
C VAL A 85 -2.64 2.57 -17.39
N PRO A 86 -3.20 3.24 -18.43
CA PRO A 86 -3.74 4.59 -18.27
C PRO A 86 -4.89 4.68 -17.27
N LEU A 87 -5.76 3.66 -17.20
CA LEU A 87 -6.84 3.62 -16.21
C LEU A 87 -6.30 3.63 -14.77
N VAL A 88 -5.32 2.76 -14.48
CA VAL A 88 -4.67 2.68 -13.17
C VAL A 88 -3.95 3.99 -12.84
N LEU A 89 -3.26 4.57 -13.82
CA LEU A 89 -2.59 5.86 -13.67
C LEU A 89 -3.59 7.00 -13.43
N TRP A 90 -4.74 7.01 -14.11
CA TRP A 90 -5.81 7.99 -13.91
C TRP A 90 -6.42 7.89 -12.51
N VAL A 91 -6.69 6.67 -12.03
CA VAL A 91 -7.14 6.43 -10.65
C VAL A 91 -6.10 6.94 -9.67
N ALA A 92 -4.82 6.62 -9.87
CA ALA A 92 -3.75 7.08 -8.99
C ALA A 92 -3.57 8.60 -9.02
N TRP A 93 -3.70 9.22 -10.20
CA TRP A 93 -3.63 10.67 -10.40
C TRP A 93 -4.72 11.41 -9.60
N LYS A 94 -5.93 10.83 -9.49
CA LYS A 94 -7.06 11.41 -8.76
C LYS A 94 -7.05 11.11 -7.26
N TRP A 95 -6.79 9.86 -6.87
CA TRP A 95 -6.94 9.39 -5.48
C TRP A 95 -5.63 9.05 -4.76
N GLY A 96 -4.48 9.13 -5.40
CA GLY A 96 -3.20 8.77 -4.80
C GLY A 96 -2.96 7.26 -4.75
N ARG A 97 -2.20 6.81 -3.76
CA ARG A 97 -1.92 5.38 -3.52
C ARG A 97 -3.11 4.64 -2.88
N ILE A 98 -4.32 4.87 -3.38
CA ILE A 98 -5.55 4.29 -2.80
C ILE A 98 -5.54 2.76 -2.86
N TYR A 99 -4.97 2.18 -3.92
CA TYR A 99 -4.79 0.73 -4.03
C TYR A 99 -4.00 0.18 -2.84
N CYS A 100 -2.89 0.84 -2.47
CA CYS A 100 -2.07 0.40 -1.33
C CYS A 100 -2.86 0.41 -0.02
N GLY A 101 -3.76 1.38 0.19
CA GLY A 101 -4.56 1.47 1.41
C GLY A 101 -5.74 0.51 1.48
N TRP A 102 -6.35 0.15 0.34
CA TRP A 102 -7.67 -0.48 0.27
C TRP A 102 -7.70 -1.88 -0.32
N LEU A 103 -6.76 -2.21 -1.21
CA LEU A 103 -6.76 -3.47 -1.96
C LEU A 103 -5.47 -4.27 -1.77
N CYS A 104 -4.32 -3.60 -1.63
CA CYS A 104 -3.02 -4.26 -1.61
C CYS A 104 -2.91 -5.34 -0.50
N PRO A 105 -2.74 -6.63 -0.86
CA PRO A 105 -2.63 -7.69 0.13
C PRO A 105 -1.37 -7.54 0.99
N HIS A 106 -0.28 -7.00 0.41
CA HIS A 106 0.98 -6.78 1.14
C HIS A 106 0.79 -5.76 2.26
N PHE A 107 0.15 -4.62 1.98
CA PHE A 107 -0.10 -3.59 2.99
C PHE A 107 -1.02 -4.08 4.13
N SER A 108 -1.94 -5.00 3.82
CA SER A 108 -2.81 -5.66 4.81
C SER A 108 -2.01 -6.43 5.86
N VAL A 109 -1.00 -7.17 5.39
CA VAL A 109 -0.04 -7.87 6.25
C VAL A 109 0.79 -6.87 7.04
N VAL A 110 1.32 -5.81 6.39
CA VAL A 110 2.11 -4.77 7.06
C VAL A 110 1.36 -4.16 8.25
N GLU A 111 0.08 -3.85 8.08
CA GLU A 111 -0.73 -3.28 9.16
C GLU A 111 -0.94 -4.28 10.31
N THR A 112 -1.23 -5.53 9.99
CA THR A 112 -1.41 -6.61 10.98
C THR A 112 -0.13 -6.83 11.79
N ILE A 113 1.01 -6.89 11.10
CA ILE A 113 2.32 -7.04 11.73
C ILE A 113 2.68 -5.80 12.56
N ASN A 114 2.34 -4.59 12.11
CA ASN A 114 2.56 -3.37 12.89
C ASN A 114 1.81 -3.40 14.23
N GLN A 115 0.54 -3.84 14.22
CA GLN A 115 -0.24 -3.99 15.45
C GLN A 115 0.37 -5.05 16.37
N LEU A 116 0.75 -6.21 15.81
CA LEU A 116 1.39 -7.29 16.56
C LEU A 116 2.73 -6.85 17.18
N MET A 117 3.59 -6.21 16.39
CA MET A 117 4.87 -5.68 16.85
C MET A 117 4.70 -4.60 17.91
N THR A 118 3.73 -3.71 17.76
CA THR A 118 3.45 -2.66 18.76
C THR A 118 2.97 -3.26 20.08
N ARG A 119 2.13 -4.31 20.04
CA ARG A 119 1.70 -5.04 21.25
C ARG A 119 2.86 -5.74 21.97
N ILE A 120 3.72 -6.41 21.21
CA ILE A 120 4.83 -7.21 21.75
C ILE A 120 6.01 -6.35 22.21
N THR A 121 6.45 -5.43 21.36
CA THR A 121 7.72 -4.68 21.51
C THR A 121 7.51 -3.22 21.86
N GLY A 122 6.28 -2.72 21.86
CA GLY A 122 5.99 -1.29 22.10
C GLY A 122 6.40 -0.37 20.95
N ARG A 123 6.88 -0.93 19.83
CA ARG A 123 7.24 -0.18 18.63
C ARG A 123 6.73 -0.91 17.37
N PRO A 124 6.31 -0.17 16.34
CA PRO A 124 5.92 -0.80 15.09
C PRO A 124 7.15 -1.39 14.40
N THR A 125 8.29 -0.70 14.34
CA THR A 125 9.48 -1.16 13.60
C THR A 125 10.69 -1.37 14.52
N LEU A 126 11.63 -2.20 14.07
CA LEU A 126 12.90 -2.41 14.76
C LEU A 126 13.84 -1.19 14.71
N TRP A 127 13.64 -0.34 13.71
CA TRP A 127 14.47 0.83 13.42
C TRP A 127 14.08 2.08 14.22
N GLU A 128 12.92 2.05 14.88
CA GLU A 128 12.49 3.14 15.75
C GLU A 128 12.97 2.95 17.20
N ALA A 129 13.23 4.08 17.85
CA ALA A 129 13.55 4.11 19.27
C ALA A 129 12.41 3.50 20.10
N LEU A 130 12.77 2.63 21.04
CA LEU A 130 11.82 2.00 21.95
C LEU A 130 11.19 3.08 22.84
N LYS A 131 9.85 3.18 22.87
CA LYS A 131 9.19 3.88 23.99
C LYS A 131 9.51 3.09 25.27
N LYS A 132 9.99 3.76 26.33
CA LYS A 132 10.51 3.16 27.58
C LYS A 132 9.67 1.95 28.05
N GLY A 133 10.33 0.83 28.35
CA GLY A 133 9.79 -0.20 29.26
C GLY A 133 9.28 -1.53 28.67
N ARG A 134 9.29 -1.77 27.35
CA ARG A 134 8.89 -3.09 26.77
C ARG A 134 9.95 -3.69 25.85
N ARG A 135 10.91 -4.43 26.42
CA ARG A 135 11.62 -5.45 25.63
C ARG A 135 10.76 -6.72 25.65
N GLY A 136 10.24 -7.11 24.49
CA GLY A 136 9.53 -8.38 24.36
C GLY A 136 10.42 -9.54 24.81
N LYS A 137 9.85 -10.51 25.55
CA LYS A 137 10.55 -11.75 25.93
C LYS A 137 10.97 -12.51 24.67
N VAL A 138 11.99 -13.36 24.78
CA VAL A 138 12.47 -14.23 23.67
C VAL A 138 11.31 -15.00 23.02
N ILE A 139 10.37 -15.50 23.83
CA ILE A 139 9.19 -16.22 23.33
C ILE A 139 8.30 -15.37 22.42
N HIS A 140 8.17 -14.07 22.68
CA HIS A 140 7.38 -13.18 21.81
C HIS A 140 8.12 -12.89 20.50
N TRP A 141 9.45 -12.86 20.52
CA TRP A 141 10.25 -12.75 19.30
C TRP A 141 10.17 -14.02 18.45
N ALA A 142 10.27 -15.20 19.08
CA ALA A 142 10.06 -16.47 18.40
C ALA A 142 8.66 -16.55 17.76
N GLY A 143 7.62 -16.15 18.50
CA GLY A 143 6.25 -16.09 17.98
C GLY A 143 6.09 -15.09 16.82
N LEU A 144 6.70 -13.90 16.91
CA LEU A 144 6.67 -12.92 15.81
C LEU A 144 7.37 -13.46 14.55
N SER A 145 8.57 -14.03 14.70
CA SER A 145 9.31 -14.62 13.59
C SER A 145 8.55 -15.78 12.96
N LEU A 146 7.90 -16.62 13.76
CA LEU A 146 7.05 -17.71 13.26
C LEU A 146 5.86 -17.16 12.47
N VAL A 147 5.14 -16.16 12.99
CA VAL A 147 4.01 -15.54 12.28
C VAL A 147 4.47 -14.93 10.96
N CYS A 148 5.57 -14.17 10.95
CA CYS A 148 6.14 -13.62 9.73
C CYS A 148 6.58 -14.72 8.75
N GLY A 149 7.14 -15.82 9.26
CA GLY A 149 7.54 -16.99 8.48
C GLY A 149 6.36 -17.68 7.81
N LEU A 150 5.28 -17.93 8.55
CA LEU A 150 4.06 -18.52 8.03
C LEU A 150 3.39 -17.62 6.97
N ILE A 151 3.36 -16.31 7.21
CA ILE A 151 2.82 -15.36 6.23
C ILE A 151 3.72 -15.32 4.99
N GLY A 152 5.05 -15.27 5.17
CA GLY A 152 6.01 -15.31 4.07
C GLY A 152 5.89 -16.58 3.23
N PHE A 153 5.70 -17.73 3.88
CA PHE A 153 5.46 -19.01 3.22
C PHE A 153 4.14 -19.01 2.44
N SER A 154 3.05 -18.52 3.04
CA SER A 154 1.76 -18.40 2.35
C SER A 154 1.83 -17.51 1.12
N TRP A 155 2.63 -16.44 1.17
CA TRP A 155 2.88 -15.56 0.02
C TRP A 155 3.69 -16.23 -1.08
N ALA A 156 4.76 -16.93 -0.70
CA ALA A 156 5.59 -17.68 -1.65
C ALA A 156 4.77 -18.78 -2.33
N LEU A 157 3.94 -19.51 -1.58
CA LEU A 157 3.05 -20.53 -2.11
C LEU A 157 1.97 -19.93 -3.01
N ALA A 158 1.36 -18.81 -2.63
CA ALA A 158 0.38 -18.11 -3.45
C ALA A 158 0.98 -17.68 -4.79
N LEU A 159 2.15 -17.02 -4.79
CA LEU A 159 2.85 -16.63 -6.01
C LEU A 159 3.20 -17.84 -6.88
N LEU A 160 3.65 -18.93 -6.27
CA LEU A 160 3.96 -20.15 -7.01
C LEU A 160 2.70 -20.75 -7.64
N SER A 161 1.55 -20.72 -6.96
CA SER A 161 0.26 -21.17 -7.50
C SER A 161 -0.31 -20.28 -8.61
N TYR A 162 0.17 -19.05 -8.75
CA TYR A 162 -0.12 -18.21 -9.92
C TYR A 162 0.69 -18.63 -11.15
N LEU A 163 1.79 -19.37 -10.98
CA LEU A 163 2.71 -19.80 -12.04
C LEU A 163 2.59 -21.30 -12.38
N LEU A 164 2.19 -22.12 -11.41
CA LEU A 164 2.05 -23.57 -11.52
C LEU A 164 0.61 -24.00 -11.21
N PRO A 165 0.15 -25.15 -11.73
CA PRO A 165 -1.17 -25.65 -11.42
C PRO A 165 -1.29 -25.92 -9.90
N PRO A 166 -2.30 -25.35 -9.21
CA PRO A 166 -2.38 -25.33 -7.76
C PRO A 166 -2.61 -26.71 -7.15
N ILE A 167 -3.45 -27.55 -7.77
CA ILE A 167 -3.80 -28.87 -7.22
C ILE A 167 -2.56 -29.79 -7.16
N PRO A 168 -1.80 -30.01 -8.26
CA PRO A 168 -0.56 -30.78 -8.21
C PRO A 168 0.48 -30.17 -7.27
N LEU A 169 0.63 -28.84 -7.28
CA LEU A 169 1.57 -28.15 -6.40
C LEU A 169 1.27 -28.42 -4.91
N TYR A 170 0.00 -28.39 -4.52
CA TYR A 170 -0.41 -28.61 -3.14
C TYR A 170 -0.31 -30.09 -2.74
N THR A 171 -0.63 -31.01 -3.66
CA THR A 171 -0.44 -32.45 -3.40
C THR A 171 1.03 -32.77 -3.21
N ASP A 172 1.91 -32.28 -4.08
CA ASP A 172 3.35 -32.52 -4.00
C ASP A 172 3.95 -31.95 -2.72
N LEU A 173 3.42 -30.83 -2.24
CA LEU A 173 3.82 -30.21 -0.98
C LEU A 173 3.43 -31.05 0.23
N ILE A 174 2.22 -31.63 0.23
CA ILE A 174 1.75 -32.50 1.32
C ILE A 174 2.47 -33.84 1.30
N THR A 175 2.75 -34.40 0.12
CA THR A 175 3.45 -35.68 -0.02
C THR A 175 4.97 -35.58 0.09
N GLY A 176 5.53 -34.36 0.14
CA GLY A 176 6.97 -34.12 0.21
C GLY A 176 7.73 -34.40 -1.11
N ASN A 177 7.01 -34.47 -2.23
CA ASN A 177 7.57 -34.79 -3.56
C ASN A 177 7.76 -33.54 -4.42
N LEU A 178 8.09 -32.41 -3.82
CA LEU A 178 8.25 -31.15 -4.54
C LEU A 178 9.48 -31.20 -5.47
N ALA A 179 9.28 -30.85 -6.74
CA ALA A 179 10.39 -30.73 -7.69
C ALA A 179 11.43 -29.69 -7.23
N PHE A 180 12.66 -29.81 -7.75
CA PHE A 180 13.82 -29.02 -7.32
C PHE A 180 13.65 -27.50 -7.50
N TYR A 181 13.18 -27.04 -8.66
CA TYR A 181 13.01 -25.60 -8.90
C TYR A 181 11.86 -24.97 -8.07
N PRO A 182 10.66 -25.58 -7.99
CA PRO A 182 9.62 -25.14 -7.07
C PRO A 182 10.06 -25.06 -5.61
N SER A 183 10.86 -26.03 -5.13
CA SER A 183 11.35 -26.03 -3.74
C SER A 183 12.36 -24.93 -3.47
N ILE A 184 13.29 -24.67 -4.40
CA ILE A 184 14.21 -23.53 -4.32
C ILE A 184 13.43 -22.21 -4.30
N PHE A 185 12.48 -22.04 -5.22
CA PHE A 185 11.66 -20.84 -5.27
C PHE A 185 10.91 -20.63 -3.95
N LEU A 186 10.25 -21.68 -3.46
CA LEU A 186 9.49 -21.62 -2.21
C LEU A 186 10.38 -21.25 -1.03
N ALA A 187 11.56 -21.85 -0.90
CA ALA A 187 12.51 -21.54 0.17
C ALA A 187 13.06 -20.10 0.08
N ALA A 188 13.52 -19.70 -1.11
CA ALA A 188 14.09 -18.38 -1.36
C ALA A 188 13.04 -17.26 -1.17
N ALA A 189 11.86 -17.41 -1.77
CA ALA A 189 10.76 -16.46 -1.66
C ALA A 189 10.23 -16.37 -0.22
N THR A 190 10.05 -17.51 0.47
CA THR A 190 9.64 -17.52 1.89
C THR A 190 10.62 -16.73 2.74
N THR A 191 11.92 -16.96 2.53
CA THR A 191 12.98 -16.24 3.26
C THR A 191 12.92 -14.74 2.96
N ALA A 192 12.84 -14.37 1.68
CA ALA A 192 12.79 -12.97 1.26
C ALA A 192 11.56 -12.24 1.84
N PHE A 193 10.36 -12.82 1.76
CA PHE A 193 9.15 -12.22 2.35
C PHE A 193 9.20 -12.16 3.86
N THR A 194 9.75 -13.19 4.52
CA THR A 194 9.91 -13.18 5.98
C THR A 194 10.82 -12.04 6.43
N LEU A 195 11.95 -11.84 5.73
CA LEU A 195 12.87 -10.73 5.98
C LEU A 195 12.23 -9.37 5.69
N ASP A 196 11.45 -9.25 4.62
CA ASP A 196 10.69 -8.04 4.32
C ASP A 196 9.73 -7.73 5.47
N PHE A 197 8.86 -8.67 5.84
CA PHE A 197 7.86 -8.48 6.89
C PHE A 197 8.47 -8.16 8.26
N LEU A 198 9.61 -8.75 8.62
CA LEU A 198 10.30 -8.44 9.88
C LEU A 198 11.02 -7.09 9.86
N PHE A 199 11.80 -6.83 8.80
CA PHE A 199 12.79 -5.74 8.80
C PHE A 199 12.50 -4.63 7.79
N ALA A 200 12.09 -4.96 6.57
CA ALA A 200 12.08 -4.02 5.44
C ALA A 200 10.70 -3.56 4.97
N ARG A 201 9.60 -4.02 5.57
CA ARG A 201 8.24 -3.82 5.05
C ARG A 201 7.86 -2.37 4.78
N HIS A 202 8.26 -1.45 5.65
CA HIS A 202 8.00 -0.02 5.48
C HIS A 202 8.86 0.59 4.38
N LEU A 203 10.11 0.14 4.27
CA LEU A 203 11.03 0.54 3.20
C LEU A 203 10.50 0.06 1.84
N PHE A 204 10.05 -1.19 1.77
CA PHE A 204 9.44 -1.76 0.57
C PHE A 204 8.16 -1.02 0.17
N CYS A 205 7.18 -0.85 1.07
CA CYS A 205 5.95 -0.11 0.74
C CYS A 205 6.21 1.36 0.35
N LYS A 206 7.26 1.97 0.90
CA LYS A 206 7.59 3.38 0.65
C LYS A 206 8.32 3.60 -0.68
N TYR A 207 9.35 2.77 -0.93
CA TYR A 207 10.32 2.98 -2.02
C TYR A 207 10.55 1.74 -2.91
N GLY A 208 10.41 0.52 -2.39
CA GLY A 208 10.68 -0.70 -3.17
C GLY A 208 9.53 -1.13 -4.09
N CYS A 209 8.29 -0.88 -3.68
CA CYS A 209 7.11 -1.23 -4.46
C CYS A 209 6.94 -0.26 -5.64
N VAL A 210 7.34 -0.71 -6.84
CA VAL A 210 7.25 0.08 -8.09
C VAL A 210 5.83 0.60 -8.31
N PHE A 211 4.82 -0.26 -8.10
CA PHE A 211 3.43 0.12 -8.23
C PHE A 211 3.06 1.30 -7.31
N GLY A 212 3.45 1.23 -6.03
CA GLY A 212 3.22 2.31 -5.08
C GLY A 212 3.95 3.60 -5.43
N VAL A 213 5.20 3.52 -5.89
CA VAL A 213 6.00 4.69 -6.29
C VAL A 213 5.40 5.38 -7.51
N VAL A 214 5.02 4.63 -8.55
CA VAL A 214 4.38 5.16 -9.75
C VAL A 214 3.07 5.86 -9.41
N GLN A 215 2.22 5.25 -8.58
CA GLN A 215 0.97 5.88 -8.14
C GLN A 215 1.22 7.21 -7.40
N SER A 216 2.27 7.22 -6.58
CA SER A 216 2.72 8.41 -5.86
C SER A 216 3.16 9.54 -6.77
N ILE A 217 3.95 9.23 -7.79
CA ILE A 217 4.48 10.21 -8.74
C ILE A 217 3.32 10.78 -9.56
N ALA A 218 2.44 9.93 -10.08
CA ALA A 218 1.24 10.35 -10.79
C ALA A 218 0.41 11.32 -9.93
N TRP A 219 0.17 10.97 -8.67
CA TRP A 219 -0.58 11.82 -7.75
C TRP A 219 0.11 13.14 -7.37
N MET A 220 1.44 13.13 -7.24
CA MET A 220 2.20 14.35 -6.93
C MET A 220 2.27 15.31 -8.10
N ALA A 221 2.24 14.80 -9.34
CA ALA A 221 2.14 15.62 -10.54
C ALA A 221 0.83 16.43 -10.57
N HIS A 222 -0.20 16.01 -9.81
CA HIS A 222 -1.47 16.70 -9.71
C HIS A 222 -1.61 17.52 -8.42
N GLY A 223 -1.73 18.85 -8.55
CA GLY A 223 -1.97 19.75 -7.41
C GLY A 223 -3.29 19.50 -6.67
N ARG A 224 -4.32 18.99 -7.36
CA ARG A 224 -5.70 18.85 -6.84
C ARG A 224 -6.10 17.41 -6.49
N GLY A 225 -5.15 16.49 -6.39
CA GLY A 225 -5.46 15.10 -5.97
C GLY A 225 -6.02 15.03 -4.55
N GLN A 226 -6.81 14.00 -4.26
CA GLN A 226 -7.34 13.75 -2.91
C GLN A 226 -6.18 13.58 -1.91
N LEU A 227 -6.23 14.29 -0.79
CA LEU A 227 -5.23 14.18 0.27
C LEU A 227 -5.85 14.37 1.65
N VAL A 228 -5.15 13.86 2.66
CA VAL A 228 -5.48 14.16 4.05
C VAL A 228 -4.98 15.56 4.41
N THR A 229 -5.88 16.54 4.44
CA THR A 229 -5.59 17.93 4.79
C THR A 229 -5.79 18.17 6.28
N PHE A 230 -4.94 19.02 6.85
CA PHE A 230 -5.08 19.50 8.23
C PHE A 230 -5.64 20.92 8.24
N ASP A 231 -6.68 21.19 9.03
CA ASP A 231 -7.18 22.56 9.21
C ASP A 231 -6.25 23.36 10.12
N THR A 232 -5.43 24.21 9.50
CA THR A 232 -4.47 25.05 10.21
C THR A 232 -5.13 26.20 10.97
N ARG A 233 -6.36 26.59 10.65
CA ARG A 233 -7.08 27.65 11.36
C ARG A 233 -7.51 27.20 12.74
N ARG A 234 -7.83 25.91 12.88
CA ARG A 234 -8.23 25.26 14.13
C ARG A 234 -7.04 24.60 14.84
N ALA A 235 -5.80 24.94 14.49
CA ALA A 235 -4.60 24.28 15.01
C ALA A 235 -4.49 24.31 16.55
N GLU A 236 -5.09 25.30 17.21
CA GLU A 236 -5.16 25.39 18.67
C GLU A 236 -5.88 24.18 19.30
N ALA A 237 -6.97 23.70 18.70
CA ALA A 237 -7.68 22.49 19.16
C ALA A 237 -6.84 21.20 19.02
N CYS A 238 -5.70 21.27 18.35
CA CYS A 238 -4.75 20.17 18.15
C CYS A 238 -3.47 20.33 18.99
N ARG A 239 -3.27 21.47 19.67
CA ARG A 239 -2.04 21.78 20.42
C ARG A 239 -1.79 20.79 21.55
N ASP A 240 -2.84 20.46 22.31
CA ASP A 240 -2.78 19.53 23.43
C ASP A 240 -3.06 18.07 23.02
N CYS A 241 -3.24 17.81 21.72
CA CYS A 241 -3.46 16.45 21.20
C CYS A 241 -2.13 15.70 21.08
N THR A 242 -2.08 14.51 21.66
CA THR A 242 -0.93 13.57 21.74
C THR A 242 -0.47 12.96 20.40
N LYS A 243 -0.74 13.61 19.27
CA LYS A 243 -0.39 13.13 17.92
C LYS A 243 -0.98 11.76 17.58
N ALA A 244 -2.18 11.47 18.08
CA ALA A 244 -2.90 10.23 17.81
C ALA A 244 -2.99 9.89 16.31
N CYS A 245 -3.12 10.89 15.44
CA CYS A 245 -3.13 10.73 13.98
C CYS A 245 -1.80 10.23 13.39
N ASP A 246 -0.66 10.64 13.94
CA ASP A 246 0.67 10.17 13.50
C ASP A 246 0.95 8.76 14.03
N GLU A 247 0.45 8.45 15.24
CA GLU A 247 0.55 7.11 15.81
C GLU A 247 -0.34 6.08 15.10
N ALA A 248 -1.53 6.50 14.68
CA ALA A 248 -2.46 5.68 13.92
C ALA A 248 -2.02 5.46 12.46
N CYS A 249 -1.11 6.27 11.90
CA CYS A 249 -0.66 6.12 10.53
C CYS A 249 0.26 4.90 10.38
N PRO A 250 -0.11 3.85 9.60
CA PRO A 250 0.74 2.67 9.46
C PRO A 250 2.10 2.98 8.82
N MET A 251 2.15 4.01 7.96
CA MET A 251 3.37 4.48 7.30
C MET A 251 4.14 5.54 8.10
N ARG A 252 3.69 5.86 9.33
CA ARG A 252 4.36 6.78 10.26
C ARG A 252 4.67 8.15 9.64
N LEU A 253 3.72 8.66 8.85
CA LEU A 253 3.86 9.94 8.18
C LEU A 253 3.46 11.09 9.12
N PRO A 254 4.11 12.26 9.02
CA PRO A 254 3.69 13.44 9.76
C PRO A 254 2.38 13.97 9.14
N THR A 255 1.26 13.58 9.73
CA THR A 255 -0.09 13.81 9.16
C THR A 255 -0.48 15.29 9.16
N ARG A 256 0.01 16.03 10.16
CA ARG A 256 -0.17 17.47 10.35
C ARG A 256 0.71 18.33 9.43
N SER A 257 1.65 17.73 8.69
CA SER A 257 2.57 18.45 7.81
C SER A 257 2.03 18.63 6.38
N HIS A 258 2.81 19.30 5.55
CA HIS A 258 2.50 19.60 4.15
C HIS A 258 2.50 18.33 3.25
N LYS A 259 1.93 18.44 2.04
CA LYS A 259 1.70 17.31 1.11
C LYS A 259 2.97 16.50 0.79
N ARG A 260 4.13 17.14 0.60
CA ARG A 260 5.42 16.46 0.29
C ARG A 260 5.87 15.49 1.37
N ALA A 261 5.66 15.83 2.65
CA ALA A 261 5.97 14.94 3.77
C ALA A 261 5.07 13.70 3.79
N LYS A 262 4.00 13.70 2.99
CA LYS A 262 3.02 12.62 2.83
C LYS A 262 3.13 11.92 1.47
N PHE A 263 4.29 11.98 0.80
CA PHE A 263 4.52 11.30 -0.49
C PHE A 263 4.05 9.85 -0.48
N SER A 264 4.41 9.08 0.54
CA SER A 264 4.03 7.67 0.68
C SER A 264 2.71 7.43 1.41
N CYS A 265 1.80 8.41 1.41
CA CYS A 265 0.47 8.24 1.99
C CYS A 265 -0.33 7.21 1.19
N THR A 266 -0.80 6.17 1.87
CA THR A 266 -1.63 5.10 1.28
C THR A 266 -3.11 5.44 1.23
N GLN A 267 -3.51 6.64 1.70
CA GLN A 267 -4.91 7.10 1.69
C GLN A 267 -5.85 6.11 2.41
N CYS A 268 -5.33 5.48 3.48
CA CYS A 268 -6.06 4.54 4.33
C CYS A 268 -7.01 5.20 5.34
N LEU A 269 -6.88 6.52 5.53
CA LEU A 269 -7.73 7.36 6.39
C LEU A 269 -7.73 7.02 7.90
N GLN A 270 -6.86 6.14 8.38
CA GLN A 270 -6.76 5.84 9.82
C GLN A 270 -6.40 7.06 10.66
N CYS A 271 -5.62 7.99 10.12
CA CYS A 271 -5.33 9.25 10.78
C CYS A 271 -6.56 10.16 10.92
N VAL A 272 -7.44 10.18 9.92
CA VAL A 272 -8.72 10.91 9.96
C VAL A 272 -9.64 10.28 11.01
N SER A 273 -9.73 8.95 11.03
CA SER A 273 -10.46 8.17 12.04
C SER A 273 -9.99 8.51 13.45
N ALA A 274 -8.68 8.41 13.70
CA ALA A 274 -8.09 8.70 15.00
C ALA A 274 -8.30 10.16 15.43
N CYS A 275 -8.23 11.11 14.50
CA CYS A 275 -8.50 12.51 14.78
C CYS A 275 -9.98 12.74 15.13
N ARG A 276 -10.91 12.07 14.45
CA ARG A 276 -12.34 12.12 14.78
C ARG A 276 -12.61 11.57 16.18
N GLU A 277 -11.99 10.46 16.56
CA GLU A 277 -12.17 9.88 17.90
C GLU A 277 -11.65 10.82 19.00
N VAL A 278 -10.47 11.41 18.83
CA VAL A 278 -9.93 12.38 19.80
C VAL A 278 -10.79 13.66 19.88
N GLN A 279 -11.40 14.07 18.76
CA GLN A 279 -12.22 15.27 18.67
C GLN A 279 -13.72 14.99 18.81
N LYS A 280 -14.12 13.82 19.33
CA LYS A 280 -15.54 13.43 19.43
C LYS A 280 -16.40 14.39 20.26
N ASN A 281 -15.77 15.09 21.22
CA ASN A 281 -16.42 16.08 22.08
C ASN A 281 -16.28 17.51 21.56
N ASN A 282 -15.60 17.72 20.42
CA ASN A 282 -15.47 19.03 19.80
C ASN A 282 -16.68 19.27 18.87
N PRO A 283 -17.48 20.34 19.07
CA PRO A 283 -18.66 20.60 18.26
C PRO A 283 -18.35 20.83 16.78
N GLU A 284 -17.13 21.28 16.46
CA GLU A 284 -16.67 21.48 15.08
C GLU A 284 -16.03 20.22 14.45
N GLY A 285 -15.95 19.12 15.21
CA GLY A 285 -15.50 17.81 14.72
C GLY A 285 -14.00 17.70 14.43
N SER A 286 -13.63 16.72 13.59
CA SER A 286 -12.23 16.40 13.24
C SER A 286 -11.51 17.56 12.55
N LEU A 287 -10.19 17.65 12.73
CA LEU A 287 -9.32 18.61 12.03
C LEU A 287 -8.65 18.02 10.78
N LEU A 288 -8.76 16.71 10.59
CA LEU A 288 -8.22 16.02 9.42
C LEU A 288 -9.38 15.67 8.48
N HIS A 289 -9.27 16.11 7.24
CA HIS A 289 -10.27 15.88 6.20
C HIS A 289 -9.64 15.17 5.01
N TRP A 290 -10.42 14.34 4.33
CA TRP A 290 -10.03 13.74 3.06
C TRP A 290 -10.75 14.47 1.94
N GLN A 291 -10.03 15.39 1.29
CA GLN A 291 -10.58 16.28 0.28
C GLN A 291 -9.55 16.56 -0.83
N PRO A 292 -9.99 17.03 -2.01
CA PRO A 292 -9.08 17.49 -3.04
C PRO A 292 -8.14 18.56 -2.48
N GLY A 293 -6.85 18.48 -2.82
CA GLY A 293 -5.89 19.51 -2.45
C GLY A 293 -6.28 20.89 -3.02
N GLU A 294 -6.31 21.91 -2.18
CA GLU A 294 -6.36 23.30 -2.64
C GLU A 294 -4.93 23.76 -2.97
N PRO A 295 -4.64 24.18 -4.22
CA PRO A 295 -3.30 24.61 -4.65
C PRO A 295 -2.65 25.62 -3.70
N SER A 296 -3.45 26.51 -3.11
CA SER A 296 -3.01 27.62 -2.26
C SER A 296 -2.74 27.26 -0.79
N ARG A 297 -3.30 26.18 -0.24
CA ARG A 297 -3.27 25.96 1.23
C ARG A 297 -2.23 24.95 1.72
N GLN A 298 -1.84 23.94 0.94
CA GLN A 298 -0.89 22.91 1.41
C GLN A 298 0.03 22.33 0.31
N THR A 299 0.07 23.03 -0.83
CA THR A 299 0.73 22.64 -2.09
C THR A 299 1.73 23.69 -2.51
N VAL A 300 2.56 24.17 -1.57
CA VAL A 300 3.78 24.90 -1.96
C VAL A 300 4.66 23.91 -2.73
N LEU A 301 4.45 23.95 -4.04
CA LEU A 301 5.35 23.53 -5.09
C LEU A 301 6.69 24.20 -4.82
N ILE A 302 7.75 23.47 -5.05
CA ILE A 302 9.14 23.93 -5.17
C ILE A 302 9.22 25.41 -5.60
N PRO A 303 9.77 26.34 -4.80
CA PRO A 303 10.66 27.34 -5.34
C PRO A 303 12.06 26.72 -5.29
N SER A 304 12.47 26.07 -6.38
CA SER A 304 13.87 25.82 -6.64
C SER A 304 14.44 27.20 -6.86
N HIS A 305 15.36 27.61 -5.99
CA HIS A 305 15.97 28.93 -5.90
C HIS A 305 15.22 29.96 -5.03
N GLN A 306 15.40 29.88 -3.71
CA GLN A 306 15.93 30.99 -2.89
C GLN A 306 16.65 30.41 -1.67
N LEU A 307 17.77 29.71 -1.91
CA LEU A 307 18.86 29.64 -0.95
C LEU A 307 19.66 30.93 -1.13
N GLY A 308 19.69 31.79 -0.11
CA GLY A 308 20.65 32.89 -0.02
C GLY A 308 20.10 34.28 -0.29
N SER A 309 19.46 34.89 0.71
CA SER A 309 19.94 36.14 1.33
C SER A 309 18.90 36.66 2.31
N LYS A 310 19.35 36.99 3.53
CA LYS A 310 18.55 37.74 4.51
C LYS A 310 18.21 39.11 3.89
N PRO A 311 17.01 39.68 4.10
CA PRO A 311 16.81 41.09 3.84
C PRO A 311 17.72 41.89 4.79
N ALA A 312 18.73 42.53 4.23
CA ALA A 312 19.74 43.33 4.92
C ALA A 312 19.20 44.66 5.49
N ARG A 313 17.90 44.74 5.82
CA ARG A 313 17.25 45.99 6.24
C ARG A 313 16.96 46.10 7.74
N GLN A 314 17.15 45.03 8.51
CA GLN A 314 16.93 45.06 9.98
C GLN A 314 18.22 45.20 10.82
N ARG A 315 19.42 45.20 10.20
CA ARG A 315 20.68 45.38 10.93
C ARG A 315 21.22 46.81 10.96
N ALA A 316 20.64 47.73 10.19
CA ALA A 316 21.07 49.13 10.17
C ALA A 316 20.39 49.98 11.27
N GLU A 317 19.18 49.62 11.71
CA GLU A 317 18.42 50.43 12.69
C GLU A 317 18.71 50.09 14.16
N GLN A 318 19.40 48.98 14.44
CA GLN A 318 19.85 48.61 15.80
C GLN A 318 21.29 49.04 16.13
N ARG A 319 21.97 49.74 15.22
CA ARG A 319 23.31 50.34 15.48
C ARG A 319 23.28 51.87 15.58
N LEU A 320 22.09 52.49 15.48
CA LEU A 320 21.88 53.92 15.60
C LEU A 320 20.85 54.27 16.70
N ARG A 321 20.64 53.37 17.66
CA ARG A 321 19.95 53.64 18.93
C ARG A 321 20.79 53.18 20.10
#